data_AF-A0A946ZVX9-F1
#
_entry.id   AF-A0A946ZVX9-F1
#
_cell.length_a   1.000
_cell.length_b   1.000
_cell.length_c   1.000
_cell.angle_alpha   90.00
_cell.angle_beta   90.00
_cell.angle_gamma   90.00
#
_symmetry.space_group_name_H-M   'P 1'
#
loop_
_entity.id
_entity.type
_entity.pdbx_description
1 polymer ?
#
loop_
_entity_poly.entity_id
_entity_poly.type
_entity_poly.pdbx_seq_one_letter_code
_entity_poly.pdbx_strand_id
1 'polypeptide(L)'
;MKRILPFLIAVLLWNCNDGDLQIETIDFDDISIQTCETTVTTATTVFFKINGDEALILDLQSGTLNNEATTDTIVSTIPGQSSLLYRIFSASVTKSYFCDEIPPSEPTVVEEIEAVSGEVLITTIQSAVDSTLYEHTIELRDISLLNAQGERITDTSINEFGVVTTQE
;
A
#
# COMPACT_ATOMS: atom_id res chain seq x y z
N MET A 1 -29.06 -52.57 34.66
CA MET A 1 -28.95 -51.15 34.26
C MET A 1 -27.49 -50.79 34.03
N LYS A 2 -27.23 -50.18 32.87
CA LYS A 2 -26.26 -49.10 32.64
C LYS A 2 -24.82 -49.33 33.10
N ARG A 3 -23.93 -49.75 32.18
CA ARG A 3 -22.53 -49.27 32.11
C ARG A 3 -22.00 -49.34 30.66
N ILE A 4 -22.57 -48.52 29.78
CA ILE A 4 -22.00 -48.21 28.45
C ILE A 4 -21.89 -46.69 28.38
N LEU A 5 -21.00 -46.08 29.16
CA LEU A 5 -20.82 -44.62 29.11
C LEU A 5 -19.46 -44.13 29.63
N PRO A 6 -18.34 -44.57 29.04
CA PRO A 6 -17.25 -43.60 28.90
C PRO A 6 -16.55 -43.74 27.54
N PHE A 7 -17.29 -43.70 26.43
CA PHE A 7 -16.68 -43.62 25.10
C PHE A 7 -17.15 -42.40 24.28
N LEU A 8 -18.09 -41.60 24.81
CA LEU A 8 -18.68 -40.47 24.08
C LEU A 8 -18.00 -39.12 24.35
N ILE A 9 -17.05 -39.05 25.28
CA ILE A 9 -16.44 -37.77 25.71
C ILE A 9 -15.06 -37.51 25.04
N ALA A 10 -14.46 -38.52 24.41
CA ALA A 10 -13.13 -38.39 23.80
C ALA A 10 -13.14 -37.80 22.38
N VAL A 11 -14.31 -37.58 21.76
CA VAL A 11 -14.41 -37.12 20.35
C VAL A 11 -14.57 -35.59 20.24
N LEU A 12 -14.66 -34.86 21.37
CA LEU A 12 -14.84 -33.41 21.37
C LEU A 12 -13.53 -32.61 21.46
N LEU A 13 -12.36 -33.27 21.44
CA LEU A 13 -11.05 -32.59 21.54
C LEU A 13 -10.31 -32.47 20.19
N TRP A 14 -11.00 -32.66 19.06
CA TRP A 14 -10.37 -32.79 17.74
C TRP A 14 -10.60 -31.63 16.78
N ASN A 15 -10.88 -30.41 17.25
CA ASN A 15 -10.97 -29.25 16.36
C ASN A 15 -10.38 -27.95 16.93
N CYS A 16 -9.28 -28.02 17.69
CA CYS A 16 -8.33 -26.89 17.65
C CYS A 16 -7.54 -27.04 16.34
N ASN A 17 -8.16 -26.61 15.24
CA ASN A 17 -7.42 -26.24 14.04
C ASN A 17 -6.69 -24.96 14.44
N ASP A 18 -5.49 -25.10 15.00
CA ASP A 18 -4.58 -23.98 15.24
C ASP A 18 -4.31 -23.40 13.86
N GLY A 19 -4.99 -22.30 13.55
CA GLY A 19 -4.91 -21.65 12.26
C GLY A 19 -3.45 -21.41 11.96
N ASP A 20 -2.97 -22.00 10.87
CA ASP A 20 -1.62 -21.77 10.37
C ASP A 20 -1.53 -20.28 10.04
N LEU A 21 -1.06 -19.49 11.00
CA LEU A 21 -0.91 -18.04 10.85
C LEU A 21 0.18 -17.82 9.81
N GLN A 22 -0.21 -17.62 8.56
CA GLN A 22 0.68 -17.12 7.54
C GLN A 22 1.00 -15.67 7.91
N ILE A 23 2.21 -15.44 8.38
CA ILE A 23 2.73 -14.10 8.62
C ILE A 23 3.15 -13.58 7.25
N GLU A 24 2.29 -12.77 6.64
CA GLU A 24 2.63 -11.95 5.49
C GLU A 24 3.43 -10.74 5.99
N THR A 25 4.63 -10.56 5.43
CA THR A 25 5.49 -9.40 5.68
C THR A 25 5.50 -8.54 4.44
N ILE A 26 5.30 -7.23 4.61
CA ILE A 26 5.33 -6.24 3.53
C ILE A 26 6.44 -5.25 3.82
N ASP A 27 7.40 -5.09 2.90
CA ASP A 27 8.51 -4.14 3.04
C ASP A 27 8.75 -3.37 1.75
N PHE A 28 8.54 -2.05 1.83
CA PHE A 28 8.71 -1.09 0.75
C PHE A 28 9.45 0.18 1.17
N ASP A 29 9.90 0.32 2.42
CA ASP A 29 10.49 1.60 2.90
C ASP A 29 11.74 1.97 2.08
N ASP A 30 12.61 0.99 1.78
CA ASP A 30 13.82 1.16 0.96
C ASP A 30 13.57 1.13 -0.57
N ILE A 31 12.32 1.09 -1.00
CA ILE A 31 11.95 1.01 -2.42
C ILE A 31 11.57 2.40 -2.95
N SER A 32 12.20 2.80 -4.07
CA SER A 32 11.94 4.10 -4.69
C SER A 32 10.51 4.21 -5.24
N ILE A 33 9.88 5.35 -4.97
CA ILE A 33 8.61 5.76 -5.57
C ILE A 33 8.74 5.95 -7.09
N GLN A 34 7.70 5.55 -7.82
CA GLN A 34 7.60 5.64 -9.27
C GLN A 34 6.23 6.20 -9.67
N THR A 35 6.16 6.80 -10.86
CA THR A 35 4.92 7.19 -11.53
C THR A 35 5.11 7.06 -13.04
N CYS A 36 4.02 7.00 -13.81
CA CYS A 36 4.08 6.95 -15.27
C CYS A 36 4.39 8.30 -15.90
N GLU A 37 4.17 9.38 -15.16
CA GLU A 37 4.46 10.73 -15.63
C GLU A 37 5.97 10.93 -15.82
N THR A 38 6.34 11.65 -16.89
CA THR A 38 7.74 12.03 -17.13
C THR A 38 8.18 13.10 -16.14
N THR A 39 7.26 13.98 -15.78
CA THR A 39 7.45 15.05 -14.79
C THR A 39 6.27 15.02 -13.84
N VAL A 40 6.55 14.97 -12.53
CA VAL A 40 5.50 15.04 -11.51
C VAL A 40 4.94 16.45 -11.48
N THR A 41 3.61 16.55 -11.51
CA THR A 41 2.88 17.83 -11.39
C THR A 41 1.88 17.73 -10.24
N THR A 42 1.27 18.85 -9.86
CA THR A 42 0.17 18.88 -8.87
C THR A 42 -1.06 18.06 -9.31
N ALA A 43 -1.14 17.68 -10.59
CA ALA A 43 -2.19 16.80 -11.12
C ALA A 43 -1.83 15.30 -11.06
N THR A 44 -0.59 14.94 -10.74
CA THR A 44 -0.17 13.54 -10.63
C THR A 44 -0.74 12.92 -9.36
N THR A 45 -1.60 11.91 -9.50
CA THR A 45 -2.24 11.23 -8.35
C THR A 45 -1.73 9.82 -8.12
N VAL A 46 -1.33 9.12 -9.19
CA VAL A 46 -0.94 7.70 -9.10
C VAL A 46 0.57 7.58 -8.95
N PHE A 47 0.95 6.92 -7.86
CA PHE A 47 2.31 6.55 -7.54
C PHE A 47 2.38 5.08 -7.15
N PHE A 48 3.53 4.45 -7.37
CA PHE A 48 3.71 3.05 -7.00
C PHE A 48 5.16 2.74 -6.64
N LYS A 49 5.34 1.70 -5.83
CA LYS A 49 6.62 1.06 -5.55
C LYS A 49 6.56 -0.39 -6.05
N ILE A 50 7.68 -0.90 -6.55
CA ILE A 50 7.79 -2.27 -7.08
C ILE A 50 8.94 -2.97 -6.36
N ASN A 51 8.65 -4.12 -5.77
CA ASN A 51 9.63 -4.98 -5.11
C ASN A 51 9.48 -6.41 -5.67
N GLY A 52 10.30 -6.77 -6.65
CA GLY A 52 10.18 -8.09 -7.29
C GLY A 52 8.83 -8.31 -7.97
N ASP A 53 8.06 -9.26 -7.46
CA ASP A 53 6.70 -9.64 -7.87
C ASP A 53 5.60 -8.99 -7.02
N GLU A 54 5.93 -7.98 -6.23
CA GLU A 54 5.00 -7.24 -5.39
C GLU A 54 4.99 -5.75 -5.77
N ALA A 55 3.84 -5.09 -5.59
CA ALA A 55 3.71 -3.65 -5.75
C ALA A 55 2.82 -3.03 -4.67
N LEU A 56 3.20 -1.82 -4.25
CA LEU A 56 2.40 -0.95 -3.40
C LEU A 56 1.99 0.26 -4.24
N ILE A 57 0.69 0.45 -4.44
CA ILE A 57 0.13 1.43 -5.38
C ILE A 57 -0.72 2.42 -4.59
N LEU A 58 -0.39 3.70 -4.69
CA LEU A 58 -1.10 4.80 -4.05
C LEU A 58 -1.81 5.62 -5.14
N ASP A 59 -3.13 5.73 -5.05
CA ASP A 59 -3.88 6.76 -5.77
C ASP A 59 -4.25 7.87 -4.78
N LEU A 60 -3.55 9.00 -4.93
CA LEU A 60 -3.61 10.12 -4.03
C LEU A 60 -4.76 11.05 -4.41
N GLN A 61 -5.48 11.57 -3.40
CA GLN A 61 -6.49 12.60 -3.62
C GLN A 61 -5.96 13.76 -4.47
N SER A 62 -6.68 14.10 -5.54
CA SER A 62 -6.32 15.24 -6.38
C SER A 62 -6.26 16.54 -5.58
N GLY A 63 -5.23 17.36 -5.81
CA GLY A 63 -5.04 18.64 -5.14
C GLY A 63 -4.40 18.55 -3.74
N THR A 64 -3.89 17.39 -3.32
CA THR A 64 -3.03 17.31 -2.11
C THR A 64 -1.58 17.65 -2.38
N LEU A 65 -1.11 17.48 -3.62
CA LEU A 65 0.16 18.04 -4.09
C LEU A 65 -0.09 19.47 -4.54
N ASN A 66 0.39 20.44 -3.75
CA ASN A 66 0.22 21.87 -4.03
C ASN A 66 1.57 22.58 -4.00
N ASN A 67 1.80 23.48 -4.95
CA ASN A 67 2.99 24.34 -5.01
C ASN A 67 2.94 25.45 -3.96
N GLU A 68 2.79 25.06 -2.69
CA GLU A 68 2.73 25.90 -1.52
C GLU A 68 3.36 25.15 -0.35
N ALA A 69 4.30 25.78 0.35
CA ALA A 69 4.89 25.17 1.54
C ALA A 69 3.81 24.97 2.61
N THR A 70 3.70 23.75 3.14
CA THR A 70 2.70 23.43 4.15
C THR A 70 3.02 24.10 5.47
N THR A 71 2.01 24.72 6.11
CA THR A 71 2.11 25.19 7.50
C THR A 71 1.84 24.05 8.49
N ASP A 72 0.87 23.21 8.16
CA ASP A 72 0.53 21.96 8.84
C ASP A 72 0.52 20.81 7.83
N THR A 73 0.77 19.58 8.30
CA THR A 73 0.70 18.36 7.48
C THR A 73 -0.69 18.18 6.87
N ILE A 74 -0.75 17.97 5.56
CA ILE A 74 -1.99 17.62 4.85
C ILE A 74 -2.31 16.16 5.13
N VAL A 75 -3.56 15.86 5.48
CA VAL A 75 -4.02 14.49 5.78
C VAL A 75 -5.09 14.08 4.77
N SER A 76 -4.85 12.99 4.05
CA SER A 76 -5.82 12.34 3.17
C SER A 76 -6.16 10.94 3.70
N THR A 77 -7.43 10.71 4.01
CA THR A 77 -7.88 9.45 4.61
C THR A 77 -8.01 8.32 3.58
N ILE A 78 -7.64 7.10 4.00
CA ILE A 78 -7.82 5.85 3.26
C ILE A 78 -8.82 4.96 4.04
N PRO A 79 -9.82 4.36 3.37
CA PRO A 79 -10.27 4.68 2.02
C PRO A 79 -11.05 6.00 1.98
N GLY A 80 -11.29 6.52 0.78
CA GLY A 80 -12.28 7.57 0.52
C GLY A 80 -11.72 8.83 -0.12
N GLN A 81 -10.62 9.38 0.42
CA GLN A 81 -9.91 10.51 -0.21
C GLN A 81 -8.78 10.00 -1.10
N SER A 82 -7.94 9.11 -0.55
CA SER A 82 -6.94 8.34 -1.29
C SER A 82 -7.25 6.84 -1.20
N SER A 83 -6.60 6.03 -2.03
CA SER A 83 -6.59 4.56 -1.93
C SER A 83 -5.17 4.02 -1.96
N LEU A 84 -4.97 2.89 -1.28
CA LEU A 84 -3.70 2.17 -1.26
C LEU A 84 -3.98 0.70 -1.55
N LEU A 85 -3.27 0.15 -2.53
CA LEU A 85 -3.38 -1.24 -2.96
C LEU A 85 -2.03 -1.93 -2.77
N TYR A 86 -2.04 -3.08 -2.13
CA TYR A 86 -0.94 -4.03 -2.15
C TYR A 86 -1.27 -5.14 -3.14
N ARG A 87 -0.37 -5.43 -4.08
CA ARG A 87 -0.64 -6.35 -5.19
C ARG A 87 0.52 -7.32 -5.38
N ILE A 88 0.20 -8.60 -5.54
CA ILE A 88 1.14 -9.69 -5.79
C ILE A 88 0.93 -10.22 -7.21
N PHE A 89 2.02 -10.47 -7.92
CA PHE A 89 2.04 -10.92 -9.31
C PHE A 89 2.57 -12.35 -9.46
N SER A 90 2.31 -12.98 -10.60
CA SER A 90 2.77 -14.35 -10.91
C SER A 90 4.28 -14.45 -11.17
N ALA A 91 4.93 -13.31 -11.42
CA ALA A 91 6.37 -13.17 -11.60
C ALA A 91 6.76 -11.69 -11.38
N SER A 92 8.06 -11.40 -11.38
CA SER A 92 8.55 -10.04 -11.19
C SER A 92 7.96 -9.05 -12.20
N VAL A 93 7.61 -7.87 -11.70
CA VAL A 93 6.96 -6.80 -12.44
C VAL A 93 7.94 -5.65 -12.67
N THR A 94 7.71 -4.87 -13.73
CA THR A 94 8.50 -3.70 -14.09
C THR A 94 7.59 -2.48 -14.28
N LYS A 95 8.18 -1.28 -14.29
CA LYS A 95 7.45 -0.03 -14.52
C LYS A 95 6.54 -0.06 -15.77
N SER A 96 6.99 -0.70 -16.84
CA SER A 96 6.23 -0.87 -18.09
C SER A 96 4.89 -1.56 -17.90
N TYR A 97 4.74 -2.43 -16.89
CA TYR A 97 3.46 -3.04 -16.54
C TYR A 97 2.37 -2.02 -16.22
N PHE A 98 2.76 -0.94 -15.54
CA PHE A 98 1.85 0.13 -15.13
C PHE A 98 1.72 1.23 -16.18
N CYS A 99 2.75 1.43 -17.00
CA CYS A 99 2.90 2.67 -17.79
C CYS A 99 2.87 2.49 -19.30
N ASP A 100 2.91 1.27 -19.83
CA ASP A 100 2.82 1.06 -21.27
C ASP A 100 1.39 1.35 -21.76
N GLU A 101 1.27 2.01 -22.92
CA GLU A 101 -0.03 2.32 -23.54
C GLU A 101 -0.87 1.06 -23.79
N ILE A 102 -0.19 -0.06 -24.06
CA ILE A 102 -0.79 -1.39 -24.17
C ILE A 102 -0.28 -2.20 -22.98
N PRO A 103 -1.09 -2.39 -21.93
CA PRO A 103 -0.69 -3.15 -20.77
C PRO A 103 -0.26 -4.57 -21.16
N PRO A 104 0.87 -5.07 -20.66
CA PRO A 104 1.29 -6.44 -20.92
C PRO A 104 0.30 -7.42 -20.27
N SER A 105 0.12 -8.59 -20.89
CA SER A 105 -0.74 -9.66 -20.34
C SER A 105 -0.05 -10.47 -19.23
N GLU A 106 1.26 -10.30 -19.06
CA GLU A 106 2.08 -10.97 -18.04
C GLU A 106 3.00 -9.94 -17.36
N PRO A 107 3.31 -10.11 -16.06
CA PRO A 107 2.76 -11.14 -15.18
C PRO A 107 1.26 -10.92 -14.86
N THR A 108 0.58 -11.98 -14.42
CA THR A 108 -0.82 -11.90 -13.97
C THR A 108 -0.91 -11.52 -12.50
N VAL A 109 -2.01 -10.89 -12.08
CA VAL A 109 -2.27 -10.58 -10.67
C VAL A 109 -2.70 -11.84 -9.94
N VAL A 110 -1.95 -12.23 -8.91
CA VAL A 110 -2.24 -13.38 -8.04
C VAL A 110 -3.14 -12.94 -6.89
N GLU A 111 -2.83 -11.80 -6.29
CA GLU A 111 -3.59 -11.23 -5.17
C GLU A 111 -3.57 -9.71 -5.21
N GLU A 112 -4.66 -9.11 -4.74
CA GLU A 112 -4.81 -7.67 -4.57
C GLU A 112 -5.55 -7.39 -3.27
N ILE A 113 -4.95 -6.54 -2.44
CA ILE A 113 -5.46 -6.16 -1.13
C ILE A 113 -5.59 -4.64 -1.09
N GLU A 114 -6.82 -4.15 -0.92
CA GLU A 114 -7.09 -2.74 -0.69
C GLU A 114 -7.04 -2.41 0.81
N ALA A 115 -6.36 -1.33 1.17
CA ALA A 115 -6.31 -0.86 2.54
C ALA A 115 -7.70 -0.43 3.04
N VAL A 116 -8.12 -1.00 4.16
CA VAL A 116 -9.45 -0.74 4.76
C VAL A 116 -9.47 0.44 5.72
N SER A 117 -8.28 0.90 6.15
CA SER A 117 -8.11 2.11 6.95
C SER A 117 -6.70 2.67 6.81
N GLY A 118 -6.55 3.96 7.10
CA GLY A 118 -5.29 4.64 7.33
C GLY A 118 -5.28 6.05 6.77
N GLU A 119 -4.11 6.65 6.69
CA GLU A 119 -3.95 8.05 6.28
C GLU A 119 -2.68 8.22 5.43
N VAL A 120 -2.78 9.07 4.41
CA VAL A 120 -1.63 9.64 3.71
C VAL A 120 -1.34 11.00 4.32
N LEU A 121 -0.10 11.21 4.70
CA LEU A 121 0.41 12.46 5.24
C LEU A 121 1.30 13.11 4.17
N ILE A 122 1.03 14.37 3.84
CA ILE A 122 1.83 15.13 2.88
C ILE A 122 2.40 16.37 3.57
N THR A 123 3.72 16.51 3.50
CA THR A 123 4.45 17.72 3.90
C THR A 123 5.12 18.30 2.67
N THR A 124 4.96 19.60 2.43
CA THR A 124 5.56 20.29 1.27
C THR A 124 6.54 21.35 1.73
N ILE A 125 7.74 21.33 1.16
CA ILE A 125 8.78 22.33 1.39
C ILE A 125 9.13 23.00 0.06
N GLN A 126 9.12 24.34 0.04
CA GLN A 126 9.62 25.10 -1.10
C GLN A 126 11.15 25.10 -1.10
N SER A 127 11.76 24.88 -2.26
CA SER A 127 13.21 24.88 -2.41
C SER A 127 13.81 26.25 -2.04
N ALA A 128 14.88 26.22 -1.24
CA ALA A 128 15.59 27.43 -0.83
C ALA A 128 16.46 28.04 -1.96
N VAL A 129 16.71 27.29 -3.02
CA VAL A 129 17.57 27.71 -4.14
C VAL A 129 16.79 28.01 -5.42
N ASP A 130 15.56 27.49 -5.54
CA ASP A 130 14.66 27.72 -6.66
C ASP A 130 13.23 27.84 -6.15
N SER A 131 12.69 29.06 -6.14
CA SER A 131 11.34 29.33 -5.62
C SER A 131 10.22 28.70 -6.46
N THR A 132 10.53 28.14 -7.64
CA THR A 132 9.54 27.43 -8.46
C THR A 132 9.44 25.94 -8.13
N LEU A 133 10.37 25.40 -7.34
CA LEU A 133 10.42 23.98 -6.99
C LEU A 133 9.84 23.71 -5.60
N TYR A 134 9.04 22.65 -5.52
CA TYR A 134 8.40 22.20 -4.29
C TYR A 134 8.66 20.71 -4.10
N GLU A 135 9.16 20.33 -2.93
CA GLU A 135 9.41 18.95 -2.53
C GLU A 135 8.26 18.48 -1.63
N HIS A 136 7.63 17.38 -2.01
CA HIS A 136 6.54 16.76 -1.26
C HIS A 136 7.02 15.44 -0.65
N THR A 137 7.02 15.35 0.67
CA THR A 137 7.21 14.10 1.40
C THR A 137 5.85 13.46 1.60
N ILE A 138 5.71 12.20 1.18
CA ILE A 138 4.50 11.38 1.29
C ILE A 138 4.77 10.25 2.26
N GLU A 139 4.00 10.19 3.34
CA GLU A 139 4.08 9.17 4.38
C GLU A 139 2.73 8.48 4.58
N LEU A 140 2.76 7.25 5.07
CA LEU A 140 1.59 6.46 5.40
C LEU A 140 1.50 6.25 6.91
N ARG A 141 0.30 6.38 7.47
CA ARG A 141 0.02 6.20 8.89
C ARG A 141 -1.20 5.31 9.10
N ASP A 142 -1.13 4.45 10.11
CA ASP A 142 -2.22 3.58 10.58
C ASP A 142 -2.90 2.77 9.47
N ILE A 143 -2.11 2.34 8.47
CA ILE A 143 -2.57 1.50 7.37
C ILE A 143 -3.02 0.13 7.91
N SER A 144 -4.21 -0.32 7.50
CA SER A 144 -4.70 -1.67 7.75
C SER A 144 -5.00 -2.38 6.45
N LEU A 145 -4.27 -3.46 6.18
CA LEU A 145 -4.47 -4.37 5.06
C LEU A 145 -5.09 -5.66 5.60
N LEU A 146 -6.14 -6.17 4.93
CA LEU A 146 -6.79 -7.44 5.28
C LEU A 146 -6.68 -8.38 4.08
N ASN A 147 -6.10 -9.56 4.28
CA ASN A 147 -6.04 -10.58 3.22
C ASN A 147 -7.44 -11.15 2.91
N ALA A 148 -7.53 -12.04 1.92
CA ALA A 148 -8.79 -12.64 1.51
C ALA A 148 -9.52 -13.44 2.62
N GLN A 149 -8.81 -13.83 3.69
CA GLN A 149 -9.37 -14.52 4.85
C GLN A 149 -9.86 -13.55 5.94
N GLY A 150 -9.66 -12.24 5.75
CA GLY A 150 -10.00 -11.19 6.71
C GLY A 150 -8.96 -11.05 7.83
N GLU A 151 -7.78 -11.63 7.65
CA GLU A 151 -6.67 -11.53 8.60
C GLU A 151 -5.89 -10.26 8.32
N ARG A 152 -5.48 -9.57 9.39
CA ARG A 152 -4.76 -8.30 9.26
C ARG A 152 -3.27 -8.56 9.09
N ILE A 153 -2.68 -7.96 8.06
CA ILE A 153 -1.23 -7.93 7.87
C ILE A 153 -0.65 -6.94 8.89
N THR A 154 0.25 -7.42 9.75
CA THR A 154 0.79 -6.61 10.86
C THR A 154 2.26 -6.28 10.76
N ASP A 155 3.02 -7.04 9.96
CA ASP A 155 4.45 -6.82 9.76
C ASP A 155 4.65 -5.99 8.48
N THR A 156 4.42 -4.68 8.59
CA THR A 156 4.45 -3.75 7.46
C THR A 156 5.50 -2.66 7.68
N SER A 157 6.44 -2.54 6.74
CA SER A 157 7.41 -1.44 6.63
C SER A 157 7.10 -0.65 5.37
N ILE A 158 6.10 0.23 5.48
CA ILE A 158 5.54 1.00 4.34
C ILE A 158 5.31 2.48 4.68
N ASN A 159 5.74 2.92 5.86
CA ASN A 159 5.43 4.26 6.36
C ASN A 159 6.07 5.36 5.51
N GLU A 160 7.23 5.10 4.93
CA GLU A 160 7.95 6.07 4.11
C GLU A 160 7.61 5.84 2.63
N PHE A 161 6.50 6.41 2.14
CA PHE A 161 6.08 6.19 0.75
C PHE A 161 7.00 6.90 -0.26
N GLY A 162 7.58 8.04 0.10
CA GLY A 162 8.69 8.63 -0.64
C GLY A 162 8.54 10.13 -0.87
N VAL A 163 9.43 10.66 -1.71
CA VAL A 163 9.53 12.10 -1.99
C VAL A 163 9.38 12.35 -3.48
N VAL A 164 8.57 13.36 -3.84
CA VAL A 164 8.38 13.81 -5.23
C VAL A 164 8.56 15.32 -5.32
N THR A 165 8.95 15.81 -6.49
CA THR A 165 9.14 17.24 -6.74
C THR A 165 8.24 17.73 -7.85
N THR A 166 7.55 18.84 -7.63
CA THR A 166 6.81 19.58 -8.67
C THR A 166 7.48 20.91 -8.97
N GLN A 167 7.08 21.52 -10.09
CA GLN A 167 7.50 22.86 -10.48
C GLN A 167 6.27 23.71 -10.85
N GLU A 168 6.28 24.98 -10.46
CA GLU A 168 5.30 26.01 -10.87
C GLU A 168 5.61 26.63 -12.23
#